data_AF-A0AAU7DK24-F1
#
_entry.id   AF-A0AAU7DK24-F1
#
_cell.length_a   1.000
_cell.length_b   1.000
_cell.length_c   1.000
_cell.angle_alpha   90.00
_cell.angle_beta   90.00
_cell.angle_gamma   90.00
#
_symmetry.space_group_name_H-M   'P 1'
#
loop_
_entity.id
_entity.type
_entity.pdbx_description
1 polymer ?
#
loop_
_entity_poly.entity_id
_entity_poly.type
_entity_poly.pdbx_seq_one_letter_code
_entity_poly.pdbx_strand_id
1 'polypeptide(L)'
;MSRNFYILAAALAFFALLSGGMTLVPSGFQPGLPANGSLWRTVALLMMLAALACALIGVMSNLFEQVDRRSEEQRQSARQKRKDARPPSE
;
A
#
# COMPACT_ATOMS: atom_id res chain seq x y z
N MET A 1 -1.31 -0.60 11.09
CA MET A 1 -1.33 0.69 10.32
C MET A 1 -1.20 0.53 8.80
N SER A 2 -0.68 -0.60 8.31
CA SER A 2 -0.43 -0.87 6.88
C SER A 2 -1.67 -0.79 5.97
N ARG A 3 -2.86 -1.10 6.49
CA ARG A 3 -4.12 -1.13 5.72
C ARG A 3 -4.43 0.16 4.97
N ASN A 4 -4.17 1.32 5.58
CA ASN A 4 -4.48 2.61 4.97
C ASN A 4 -3.57 2.90 3.76
N PHE A 5 -2.30 2.51 3.83
CA PHE A 5 -1.34 2.64 2.73
C PHE A 5 -1.69 1.73 1.54
N TYR A 6 -2.21 0.52 1.79
CA TYR A 6 -2.69 -0.35 0.72
C TYR A 6 -3.92 0.21 0.01
N ILE A 7 -4.87 0.78 0.75
CA ILE A 7 -6.06 1.43 0.17
C ILE A 7 -5.63 2.61 -0.69
N LEU A 8 -4.70 3.44 -0.20
CA LEU A 8 -4.15 4.57 -0.94
C LEU A 8 -3.42 4.12 -2.21
N ALA A 9 -2.59 3.06 -2.12
CA ALA A 9 -1.89 2.49 -3.26
C ALA A 9 -2.87 1.97 -4.33
N ALA A 10 -3.92 1.26 -3.93
CA ALA A 10 -4.94 0.74 -4.84
C ALA A 10 -5.70 1.88 -5.54
N ALA A 11 -6.06 2.94 -4.80
CA ALA A 11 -6.71 4.11 -5.37
C ALA A 11 -5.81 4.83 -6.38
N LEU A 12 -4.55 5.10 -6.03
CA LEU A 12 -3.57 5.73 -6.92
C LEU A 12 -3.31 4.89 -8.18
N ALA A 13 -3.21 3.57 -8.05
CA ALA A 13 -3.06 2.66 -9.19
C ALA A 13 -4.28 2.70 -10.11
N PHE A 14 -5.49 2.72 -9.56
CA PHE A 14 -6.72 2.86 -10.32
C PHE A 14 -6.76 4.18 -11.11
N PHE A 15 -6.44 5.31 -10.46
CA PHE A 15 -6.35 6.61 -11.14
C PHE A 15 -5.23 6.66 -12.19
N ALA A 16 -4.10 6.00 -11.94
CA ALA A 16 -3.02 5.88 -12.91
C ALA A 16 -3.48 5.14 -14.17
N LEU A 17 -4.24 4.04 -14.02
CA LEU A 17 -4.83 3.30 -15.13
C LEU A 17 -5.85 4.13 -15.90
N LEU A 18 -6.73 4.86 -15.21
CA LEU A 18 -7.67 5.78 -15.86
C LEU A 18 -6.95 6.87 -16.66
N SER A 19 -5.92 7.49 -16.08
CA SER A 19 -5.09 8.48 -16.77
C SER A 19 -4.35 7.87 -17.96
N GLY A 20 -3.83 6.64 -17.83
CA GLY A 20 -3.19 5.91 -18.92
C GLY A 20 -4.19 5.58 -20.05
N GLY A 21 -5.43 5.23 -19.69
CA GLY A 21 -6.50 5.00 -20.65
C GLY A 21 -6.82 6.22 -21.51
N MET A 22 -6.72 7.43 -20.94
CA MET A 22 -6.89 8.68 -21.70
C MET A 22 -5.86 8.85 -22.83
N THR A 23 -4.72 8.15 -22.78
CA THR A 23 -3.73 8.17 -23.86
C THR A 23 -4.18 7.43 -25.12
N LEU A 24 -5.19 6.56 -25.00
CA LEU A 24 -5.79 5.80 -26.11
C LEU A 24 -6.93 6.57 -26.78
N VAL A 25 -7.38 7.69 -26.20
CA VAL A 25 -8.44 8.52 -26.78
C VAL A 25 -7.92 9.17 -28.06
N PRO A 26 -8.60 8.97 -29.22
CA PRO A 26 -8.19 9.57 -30.48
C PRO A 26 -8.11 11.09 -30.38
N SER A 27 -6.99 11.67 -30.80
CA SER A 27 -6.74 13.12 -30.80
C SER A 27 -7.69 13.92 -31.69
N GLY A 28 -8.52 13.25 -32.52
CA GLY A 28 -9.56 13.86 -33.33
C GLY A 28 -10.69 14.55 -32.54
N PHE A 29 -10.83 14.27 -31.24
CA PHE A 29 -11.79 14.97 -30.36
C PHE A 29 -11.30 16.35 -29.89
N GLN A 30 -10.06 16.75 -30.22
CA GLN A 30 -9.48 18.05 -29.85
C GLN A 30 -8.84 18.73 -31.06
N PRO A 31 -9.64 19.21 -32.05
CA PRO A 31 -9.12 19.96 -33.18
C PRO A 31 -8.48 21.27 -32.71
N GLY A 32 -7.18 21.44 -32.96
CA GLY A 32 -6.44 22.68 -32.67
C GLY A 32 -5.62 22.71 -31.38
N LEU A 33 -5.66 21.66 -30.55
CA LEU A 33 -4.72 21.50 -29.43
C LEU A 33 -3.70 20.39 -29.75
N PRO A 34 -2.39 20.57 -29.44
CA PRO A 34 -1.41 19.50 -29.61
C PRO A 34 -1.90 18.29 -28.82
N ALA A 35 -2.06 17.15 -29.50
CA ALA A 35 -2.60 15.93 -28.93
C ALA A 35 -1.95 15.62 -27.57
N ASN A 36 -2.71 15.82 -26.48
CA ASN A 36 -2.24 15.83 -25.09
C ASN A 36 -1.82 14.44 -24.55
N GLY A 37 -1.60 13.45 -25.42
CA GLY A 37 -1.23 12.09 -25.01
C GLY A 37 0.03 12.04 -24.14
N SER A 38 0.98 12.96 -24.34
CA SER A 38 2.17 13.09 -23.48
C SER A 38 1.83 13.52 -22.04
N LEU A 39 0.87 14.43 -21.86
CA LEU A 39 0.42 14.89 -20.54
C LEU A 39 -0.20 13.73 -19.75
N TRP A 40 -1.16 13.03 -20.38
CA TRP A 40 -1.84 11.88 -19.78
C TRP A 40 -0.89 10.73 -19.41
N ARG A 41 0.15 10.50 -20.22
CA ARG A 41 1.23 9.55 -19.90
C ARG A 41 2.02 9.98 -18.69
N THR A 42 2.40 11.25 -18.61
CA THR A 42 3.19 11.78 -17.49
C THR A 42 2.41 11.71 -16.18
N VAL A 43 1.14 12.11 -16.19
CA VAL A 43 0.24 11.99 -15.02
C VAL A 43 0.06 10.54 -14.60
N ALA A 44 -0.15 9.62 -15.56
CA ALA A 44 -0.25 8.20 -15.28
C ALA A 44 1.03 7.64 -14.64
N LEU A 45 2.21 8.01 -15.16
CA LEU A 45 3.50 7.60 -14.60
C LEU A 45 3.71 8.11 -13.17
N LEU A 46 3.40 9.38 -12.90
CA LEU A 46 3.53 9.95 -11.55
C LEU A 46 2.58 9.28 -10.56
N MET A 47 1.32 9.06 -10.95
CA MET A 47 0.34 8.36 -10.13
C MET A 47 0.76 6.90 -9.88
N MET A 48 1.29 6.21 -10.89
CA MET A 48 1.79 4.85 -10.75
C MET A 48 3.00 4.78 -9.81
N LEU A 49 3.92 5.73 -9.90
CA LEU A 49 5.09 5.81 -9.01
C LEU A 49 4.65 6.06 -7.56
N ALA A 50 3.69 6.96 -7.34
CA ALA A 50 3.12 7.23 -6.03
C ALA A 50 2.39 5.99 -5.46
N ALA A 51 1.65 5.25 -6.30
CA ALA A 51 1.00 4.00 -5.92
C ALA A 51 2.02 2.96 -5.44
N LEU A 52 3.11 2.78 -6.20
CA LEU A 52 4.20 1.86 -5.85
C LEU A 52 4.88 2.25 -4.55
N ALA A 53 5.16 3.54 -4.34
CA ALA A 53 5.76 4.03 -3.10
C ALA A 53 4.84 3.76 -1.90
N CYS A 54 3.53 4.02 -2.02
CA CYS A 54 2.56 3.73 -0.98
C CYS A 54 2.47 2.23 -0.68
N ALA A 55 2.46 1.38 -1.71
CA ALA A 55 2.45 -0.07 -1.56
C ALA A 55 3.69 -0.55 -0.80
N LEU A 56 4.88 -0.04 -1.16
CA LEU A 56 6.13 -0.37 -0.49
C LEU A 56 6.11 -0.01 1.00
N ILE A 57 5.68 1.22 1.32
CA ILE A 57 5.55 1.68 2.72
C ILE A 57 4.54 0.82 3.49
N GLY A 58 3.43 0.45 2.85
CA GLY A 58 2.42 -0.45 3.41
C GLY A 58 3.00 -1.84 3.73
N VAL A 59 3.78 -2.41 2.81
CA VAL A 59 4.47 -3.71 3.02
C VAL A 59 5.47 -3.63 4.14
N MET A 60 6.35 -2.62 4.14
CA MET A 60 7.34 -2.45 5.22
C MET A 60 6.67 -2.31 6.58
N SER A 61 5.64 -1.47 6.68
CA SER A 61 4.86 -1.28 7.90
C SER A 61 4.20 -2.58 8.36
N ASN A 62 3.67 -3.38 7.43
CA ASN A 62 3.04 -4.66 7.72
C ASN A 62 4.05 -5.71 8.21
N LEU A 63 5.27 -5.71 7.68
CA LEU A 63 6.33 -6.61 8.12
C LEU A 63 6.76 -6.28 9.54
N PHE A 64 6.98 -4.99 9.85
CA PHE A 64 7.30 -4.57 11.22
C PHE A 64 6.17 -4.91 12.19
N GLU A 65 4.92 -4.62 11.83
CA GLU A 65 3.74 -4.94 12.65
C GLU A 65 3.62 -6.45 12.92
N GLN A 66 3.98 -7.30 11.95
CA GLN A 66 4.05 -8.75 12.14
C GLN A 66 5.19 -9.19 13.06
N VAL A 67 6.39 -8.61 12.90
CA VAL A 67 7.56 -8.92 13.73
C VAL A 67 7.29 -8.53 15.18
N ASP A 68 6.78 -7.32 15.40
CA ASP A 68 6.42 -6.84 16.73
C ASP A 68 5.36 -7.74 17.36
N ARG A 69 4.30 -8.09 16.63
CA ARG A 69 3.25 -8.99 17.15
C ARG A 69 3.79 -10.36 17.55
N ARG A 70 4.67 -10.96 16.74
CA ARG A 70 5.31 -12.24 17.08
C ARG A 70 6.19 -12.13 18.33
N SER A 71 6.90 -11.01 18.49
CA SER A 71 7.74 -10.76 19.67
C SER A 71 6.90 -10.64 20.95
N GLU A 72 5.74 -9.97 20.86
CA GLU A 72 4.80 -9.84 21.97
C GLU A 72 4.14 -11.18 22.33
N GLU A 73 3.71 -11.96 21.33
CA GLU A 73 3.14 -13.30 21.52
C GLU A 73 4.14 -14.25 22.24
N GLN A 74 5.43 -14.18 21.88
CA GLN A 74 6.49 -14.94 22.57
C GLN A 74 6.67 -14.49 24.02
N ARG A 75 6.60 -13.18 24.28
CA ARG A 75 6.74 -12.63 25.63
C ARG A 75 5.54 -12.97 26.51
N GLN A 76 4.32 -12.94 25.96
CA GLN A 76 3.10 -13.32 26.66
C GLN A 76 3.08 -14.82 26.97
N SER A 77 3.44 -15.69 26.01
CA SER A 77 3.51 -17.13 26.24
C SER A 77 4.58 -17.51 27.27
N ALA A 78 5.73 -16.84 27.29
CA ALA A 78 6.74 -17.02 28.33
C ALA A 78 6.22 -16.61 29.73
N ARG A 79 5.41 -15.54 29.82
CA ARG A 79 4.77 -15.13 31.07
C ARG A 79 3.69 -16.12 31.51
N GLN A 80 2.89 -16.63 30.58
CA GLN A 80 1.85 -17.63 30.88
C GLN A 80 2.48 -18.93 31.41
N LYS A 81 3.52 -19.45 30.74
CA LYS A 81 4.27 -20.63 31.20
C LYS A 81 4.83 -20.47 32.62
N ARG A 82 5.29 -19.26 32.99
CA ARG A 82 5.75 -18.98 34.37
C ARG A 82 4.62 -18.94 35.39
N LYS A 83 3.42 -18.53 35.00
CA LYS A 83 2.24 -18.58 35.86
C LYS A 83 1.76 -20.02 36.05
N ASP A 84 1.70 -20.79 34.98
CA ASP A 84 1.27 -22.20 35.02
C ASP A 84 2.28 -23.08 35.77
N ALA A 85 3.57 -22.72 35.78
CA ALA A 85 4.61 -23.42 36.53
C ALA A 85 4.68 -23.08 38.04
N ARG A 86 3.83 -22.17 38.53
CA ARG A 86 3.74 -21.87 39.96
C ARG A 86 2.69 -22.81 40.57
N PRO A 87 3.06 -23.82 41.37
CA PRO A 87 2.07 -24.71 41.98
C PRO A 87 1.14 -23.90 42.88
N PRO A 88 -0.14 -24.31 43.03
CA PRO A 88 -1.04 -23.68 43.99
C PRO A 88 -0.38 -23.77 45.36
N SER A 89 -0.14 -22.62 45.98
CA SER A 89 0.27 -22.55 47.38
C SER A 89 -0.94 -22.92 48.21
N GLU A 90 -1.02 -24.20 48.59
CA GLU A 90 -1.81 -24.68 49.74
C GLU A 90 -1.16 -24.26 51.06
#